data_AF-A0A7W0YQW8-F1
#
_entry.id   AF-A0A7W0YQW8-F1
#
_cell.length_a   1.000
_cell.length_b   1.000
_cell.length_c   1.000
_cell.angle_alpha   90.00
_cell.angle_beta   90.00
_cell.angle_gamma   90.00
#
_symmetry.space_group_name_H-M   'P 1'
#
loop_
_entity.id
_entity.type
_entity.pdbx_description
1 polymer ?
#
loop_
_entity_poly.entity_id
_entity_poly.type
_entity_poly.pdbx_seq_one_letter_code
_entity_poly.pdbx_strand_id
1 'polypeptide(L)'
;MSATEYEGWRQYNVQCARCHGQDALPNPVAANLLVSLAPKGPAADKATFTKVVMEGRPGRGMPAFKETVTPEQVDAIYAYLKGRAEKRIPAGRPKEPAKG
;
A
#
# COMPACT_ATOMS: atom_id res chain seq x y z
N MET A 1 -13.81 2.20 -6.75
CA MET A 1 -12.71 2.87 -6.03
C MET A 1 -12.65 4.33 -6.41
N SER A 2 -12.14 5.18 -5.53
CA SER A 2 -11.92 6.60 -5.80
C SER A 2 -10.69 6.84 -6.68
N ALA A 3 -10.50 8.08 -7.16
CA ALA A 3 -9.28 8.50 -7.85
C ALA A 3 -8.02 8.29 -7.00
N THR A 4 -8.11 8.60 -5.69
CA THR A 4 -7.03 8.38 -4.72
C THR A 4 -6.69 6.90 -4.55
N GLU A 5 -7.69 6.02 -4.45
CA GLU A 5 -7.46 4.58 -4.37
C GLU A 5 -6.84 4.03 -5.67
N TYR A 6 -7.20 4.60 -6.83
CA TYR A 6 -6.60 4.22 -8.11
C TYR A 6 -5.16 4.71 -8.26
N GLU A 7 -4.83 5.93 -7.83
CA GLU A 7 -3.43 6.39 -7.70
C GLU A 7 -2.65 5.48 -6.76
N GLY A 8 -3.24 5.12 -5.62
CA GLY A 8 -2.63 4.21 -4.65
C GLY A 8 -2.31 2.84 -5.24
N TRP A 9 -3.23 2.30 -6.04
CA TRP A 9 -2.96 1.08 -6.81
C TRP A 9 -1.78 1.26 -7.76
N ARG A 10 -1.70 2.36 -8.52
CA ARG A 10 -0.57 2.60 -9.43
C ARG A 10 0.77 2.63 -8.68
N GLN A 11 0.86 3.45 -7.63
CA GLN A 11 2.09 3.58 -6.86
C GLN A 11 2.46 2.29 -6.13
N TYR A 12 1.48 1.56 -5.62
CA TYR A 12 1.72 0.24 -5.03
C TYR A 12 2.40 -0.72 -6.02
N ASN A 13 1.94 -0.77 -7.27
CA ASN A 13 2.51 -1.65 -8.29
C ASN A 13 3.93 -1.27 -8.66
N VAL A 14 4.25 0.04 -8.69
CA VAL A 14 5.60 0.53 -9.01
C VAL A 14 6.55 0.32 -7.84
N GLN A 15 6.12 0.65 -6.62
CA GLN A 15 7.01 0.81 -5.47
C GLN A 15 7.06 -0.41 -4.54
N CYS A 16 5.96 -1.18 -4.42
CA CYS A 16 5.78 -2.12 -3.32
C CYS A 16 5.60 -3.58 -3.75
N ALA A 17 4.94 -3.82 -4.90
CA ALA A 17 4.44 -5.14 -5.30
C ALA A 17 5.54 -6.19 -5.48
N ARG A 18 6.77 -5.78 -5.83
CA ARG A 18 7.92 -6.70 -5.98
C ARG A 18 8.18 -7.53 -4.72
N CYS A 19 8.04 -6.94 -3.55
CA CYS A 19 8.30 -7.61 -2.27
C CYS A 19 7.00 -8.06 -1.59
N HIS A 20 5.95 -7.23 -1.65
CA HIS A 20 4.70 -7.48 -0.94
C HIS A 20 3.63 -8.23 -1.76
N GLY A 21 3.97 -8.63 -2.99
CA GLY A 21 3.12 -9.42 -3.88
C GLY A 21 2.32 -8.58 -4.87
N GLN A 22 2.02 -9.16 -6.02
CA GLN A 22 1.10 -8.53 -6.98
C GLN A 22 -0.28 -8.39 -6.34
N ASP A 23 -0.94 -7.26 -6.58
CA ASP A 23 -2.21 -6.95 -5.96
C ASP A 23 -2.19 -7.17 -4.43
N ALA A 24 -1.11 -6.91 -3.70
CA ALA A 24 -1.05 -7.13 -2.25
C ALA A 24 -1.46 -8.54 -1.78
N LEU A 25 -1.38 -9.52 -2.68
CA LEU A 25 -1.55 -10.93 -2.31
C LEU A 25 -0.31 -11.41 -1.55
N PRO A 26 -0.46 -12.35 -0.61
CA PRO A 26 0.67 -12.84 0.18
C PRO A 26 1.84 -13.31 -0.69
N ASN A 27 3.05 -12.89 -0.29
CA ASN A 27 4.31 -13.28 -0.92
C ASN A 27 5.29 -13.71 0.19
N PRO A 28 6.03 -14.82 0.05
CA PRO A 28 7.02 -15.25 1.04
C PRO A 28 8.19 -14.28 1.28
N VAL A 29 8.39 -13.26 0.43
CA VAL A 29 9.51 -12.31 0.54
C VAL A 29 9.34 -11.30 1.68
N ALA A 30 8.12 -10.83 1.93
CA ALA A 30 7.87 -9.75 2.89
C ALA A 30 6.55 -9.94 3.64
N ALA A 31 6.28 -9.06 4.61
CA ALA A 31 5.05 -9.12 5.39
C ALA A 31 3.80 -9.00 4.49
N ASN A 32 2.76 -9.77 4.85
CA ASN A 32 1.45 -9.66 4.23
C ASN A 32 0.77 -8.34 4.63
N LEU A 33 0.67 -7.40 3.69
CA LEU A 33 0.12 -6.08 3.95
C LEU A 33 -1.37 -6.08 4.28
N LEU A 34 -2.15 -7.06 3.80
CA LEU A 34 -3.57 -7.18 4.13
C LEU A 34 -3.77 -7.50 5.62
N VAL A 35 -2.83 -8.24 6.21
CA VAL A 35 -2.81 -8.50 7.66
C VAL A 35 -2.29 -7.27 8.40
N SER A 36 -1.24 -6.61 7.89
CA SER A 36 -0.66 -5.42 8.52
C SER A 36 -1.66 -4.25 8.63
N LEU A 37 -2.52 -4.06 7.64
CA LEU A 37 -3.48 -2.95 7.56
C LEU A 37 -4.91 -3.31 8.00
N ALA A 38 -5.16 -4.57 8.39
CA ALA A 38 -6.42 -4.98 9.00
C ALA A 38 -6.70 -4.15 10.28
N PRO A 39 -7.95 -4.05 10.78
CA PRO A 39 -8.31 -3.17 11.90
C PRO A 39 -7.46 -3.29 13.18
N LYS A 40 -6.85 -4.44 13.44
CA LYS A 40 -5.96 -4.70 14.58
C LYS A 40 -4.52 -5.01 14.17
N GLY A 41 -4.18 -4.72 12.92
CA GLY A 41 -2.87 -4.97 12.36
C GLY A 41 -1.82 -3.96 12.88
N PRO A 42 -0.53 -4.32 12.82
CA PRO A 42 0.57 -3.48 13.30
C PRO A 42 0.76 -2.15 12.56
N ALA A 43 0.10 -1.95 11.42
CA ALA A 43 0.12 -0.70 10.66
C ALA A 43 -1.31 -0.29 10.25
N ALA A 44 -2.30 -0.62 11.08
CA ALA A 44 -3.71 -0.35 10.81
C ALA A 44 -4.04 1.14 10.69
N ASP A 45 -3.27 1.99 11.38
CA ASP A 45 -3.41 3.43 11.38
C ASP A 45 -2.46 4.09 10.36
N LYS A 46 -2.90 5.23 9.83
CA LYS A 46 -2.21 5.96 8.77
C LYS A 46 -0.86 6.49 9.23
N ALA A 47 -0.73 6.97 10.47
CA ALA A 47 0.50 7.58 10.96
C ALA A 47 1.63 6.54 11.05
N THR A 48 1.34 5.36 11.60
CA THR A 48 2.27 4.23 11.65
C THR A 48 2.63 3.75 10.25
N PHE A 49 1.65 3.60 9.36
CA PHE A 49 1.91 3.25 7.97
C PHE A 49 2.86 4.24 7.29
N THR A 50 2.55 5.54 7.36
CA THR A 50 3.37 6.61 6.78
C THR A 50 4.78 6.58 7.35
N LYS A 51 4.94 6.45 8.67
CA LYS A 51 6.27 6.34 9.29
C LYS A 51 7.05 5.15 8.74
N VAL A 52 6.44 3.96 8.69
CA VAL A 52 7.09 2.75 8.18
C VAL A 52 7.50 2.88 6.71
N VAL A 53 6.68 3.50 5.87
CA VAL A 53 7.00 3.72 4.45
C VAL A 53 8.11 4.76 4.29
N MET A 54 8.02 5.89 5.00
CA MET A 54 8.97 6.99 4.84
C MET A 54 10.35 6.66 5.42
N GLU A 55 10.40 6.01 6.58
CA GLU A 55 11.66 5.65 7.25
C GLU A 55 12.19 4.27 6.82
N GLY A 56 11.33 3.43 6.25
CA GLY A 56 11.66 2.05 5.91
C GLY A 56 11.87 1.17 7.15
N ARG A 57 12.33 -0.06 6.91
CA ARG A 57 12.81 -0.99 7.95
C ARG A 57 14.09 -1.65 7.45
N PRO A 58 15.24 -0.94 7.45
CA PRO A 58 16.48 -1.41 6.82
C PRO A 58 16.95 -2.77 7.38
N GLY A 59 16.86 -2.97 8.70
CA GLY A 59 17.19 -4.25 9.34
C GLY A 59 16.26 -5.43 8.96
N ARG A 60 15.18 -5.17 8.20
CA ARG A 60 14.28 -6.17 7.63
C ARG A 60 14.22 -6.10 6.09
N GLY A 61 15.16 -5.41 5.46
CA GLY A 61 15.24 -5.29 3.99
C GLY A 61 14.22 -4.38 3.34
N MET A 62 13.41 -3.62 4.11
CA MET A 62 12.50 -2.63 3.54
C MET A 62 13.21 -1.27 3.45
N PRO A 63 13.42 -0.70 2.24
CA PRO A 63 14.07 0.59 2.09
C PRO A 63 13.17 1.73 2.59
N ALA A 64 13.78 2.89 2.85
CA ALA A 64 13.06 4.14 3.08
C ALA A 64 12.56 4.69 1.74
N PHE A 65 11.30 5.11 1.67
CA PHE A 65 10.71 5.62 0.43
C PHE A 65 10.60 7.14 0.36
N LYS A 66 11.03 7.86 1.41
CA LYS A 66 10.92 9.33 1.51
C LYS A 66 11.50 10.14 0.33
N GLU A 67 12.44 9.57 -0.41
CA GLU A 67 13.06 10.19 -1.60
C GLU A 67 12.37 9.80 -2.92
N THR A 68 11.41 8.87 -2.89
CA THR A 68 10.81 8.23 -4.07
C THR A 68 9.29 8.35 -4.14
N VAL A 69 8.64 8.61 -3.01
CA VAL A 69 7.18 8.83 -2.94
C VAL A 69 6.89 10.15 -2.25
N THR A 70 5.91 10.88 -2.76
CA THR A 70 5.42 12.11 -2.11
C THR A 70 4.45 11.77 -0.97
N PRO A 71 4.19 12.70 -0.03
CA PRO A 71 3.18 12.51 1.00
C PRO A 71 1.80 12.11 0.44
N GLU A 72 1.38 12.72 -0.67
CA GLU A 72 0.10 12.43 -1.33
C GLU A 72 0.08 11.02 -1.92
N GLN A 73 1.21 10.55 -2.44
CA GLN A 73 1.33 9.17 -2.94
C GLN A 73 1.29 8.17 -1.79
N VAL A 74 1.92 8.45 -0.64
CA VAL A 74 1.80 7.59 0.55
C VAL A 74 0.36 7.49 1.03
N ASP A 75 -0.35 8.62 1.05
CA ASP A 75 -1.77 8.68 1.40
C ASP A 75 -2.62 7.85 0.44
N ALA A 76 -2.34 7.94 -0.86
CA ALA A 76 -3.00 7.16 -1.88
C ALA A 76 -2.74 5.65 -1.70
N ILE A 77 -1.48 5.25 -1.51
CA ILE A 77 -1.10 3.85 -1.26
C ILE A 77 -1.82 3.31 -0.02
N TYR A 78 -1.86 4.10 1.07
CA TYR A 78 -2.58 3.74 2.29
C TYR A 78 -4.06 3.51 2.01
N ALA A 79 -4.73 4.43 1.30
CA ALA A 79 -6.15 4.31 0.97
C ALA A 79 -6.44 3.03 0.17
N TYR A 80 -5.64 2.74 -0.84
CA TYR A 80 -5.74 1.52 -1.62
C TYR A 80 -5.57 0.27 -0.75
N LEU A 81 -4.46 0.15 -0.01
CA LEU A 81 -4.18 -1.04 0.78
C LEU A 81 -5.16 -1.22 1.94
N LYS A 82 -5.66 -0.14 2.54
CA LYS A 82 -6.72 -0.20 3.55
C LYS A 82 -8.02 -0.75 2.94
N GLY A 83 -8.41 -0.25 1.77
CA GLY A 83 -9.55 -0.78 1.02
C GLY A 83 -9.39 -2.25 0.64
N ARG A 84 -8.17 -2.70 0.33
CA ARG A 84 -7.86 -4.11 0.11
C ARG A 84 -7.98 -4.94 1.39
N ALA A 85 -7.43 -4.47 2.51
CA ALA A 85 -7.48 -5.16 3.80
C ALA A 85 -8.93 -5.28 4.33
N GLU A 86 -9.76 -4.29 4.07
CA GLU A 86 -11.19 -4.27 4.41
C GLU A 86 -12.08 -5.00 3.38
N LYS A 87 -11.48 -5.59 2.33
CA LYS A 87 -12.19 -6.29 1.24
C LYS A 87 -13.17 -5.41 0.44
N ARG A 88 -13.05 -4.09 0.56
CA ARG A 88 -13.82 -3.11 -0.23
C ARG A 88 -13.32 -3.00 -1.66
N ILE A 89 -12.02 -3.26 -1.85
CA ILE A 89 -11.36 -3.32 -3.15
C ILE A 89 -10.95 -4.78 -3.39
N PRO A 90 -11.41 -5.42 -4.49
CA PRO A 90 -10.99 -6.77 -4.85
C PRO A 90 -9.55 -6.81 -5.40
N ALA A 91 -8.98 -8.01 -5.51
CA ALA A 91 -7.72 -8.21 -6.23
C ALA A 91 -7.91 -8.07 -7.75
N GLY A 92 -6.81 -7.90 -8.48
CA GLY A 92 -6.79 -7.68 -9.92
C GLY A 92 -6.76 -6.20 -10.30
N ARG A 93 -6.58 -5.95 -11.60
CA ARG A 93 -6.48 -4.60 -12.16
C ARG A 93 -7.81 -3.83 -12.01
N PRO A 94 -7.83 -2.71 -11.27
CA PRO A 94 -8.88 -1.72 -11.29
C PRO A 94 -9.35 -1.29 -12.68
N LYS A 95 -10.65 -1.06 -12.83
CA LYS A 95 -11.14 -0.13 -13.86
C LYS A 95 -10.71 1.29 -13.47
N GLU A 96 -10.12 2.01 -14.42
CA GLU A 96 -9.79 3.42 -14.24
C GLU A 96 -11.06 4.22 -13.91
N PRO A 97 -11.05 5.08 -12.88
CA PRO A 97 -12.15 5.99 -12.61
C PRO A 97 -12.38 6.92 -13.80
N ALA A 98 -13.63 7.28 -14.07
CA ALA A 98 -13.92 8.26 -15.10
C ALA A 98 -13.20 9.58 -14.80
N LYS A 99 -12.58 10.18 -15.82
CA LYS A 99 -12.03 11.54 -15.72
C LYS A 99 -13.24 12.48 -15.65
N GLY A 100 -13.48 13.04 -14.47
CA GLY A 100 -14.45 14.13 -14.28
C GLY A 100 -13.95 15.43 -14.88
#